data_AF-A0A511JE98-F1
#
_entry.id   AF-A0A511JE98-F1
#
_cell.length_a   1.000
_cell.length_b   1.000
_cell.length_c   1.000
_cell.angle_alpha   90.00
_cell.angle_beta   90.00
_cell.angle_gamma   90.00
#
_symmetry.space_group_name_H-M   'P 1'
#
loop_
_entity.id
_entity.type
_entity.pdbx_description
1 polymer ?
#
loop_
_entity_poly.entity_id
_entity_poly.type
_entity_poly.pdbx_seq_one_letter_code
_entity_poly.pdbx_strand_id
1 'polypeptide(L)'
;MTAQQDGAGTGGEMAADQVSLDHDLLTDRISRLIDLYDEMDAVRSEIEAVQGRQGSYVWSAEPSVQRFRSAYVSQLDALLATLGKVQQHIDTMRTALADSQRALLSQDEAAAELFDSLVDKLDGAGAPAGPPGQVFG
;
A
#
# COMPACT_ATOMS: atom_id res chain seq x y z
N MET A 1 -9.59 10.29 -52.46
CA MET A 1 -9.62 8.96 -51.84
C MET A 1 -8.39 8.86 -50.96
N THR A 2 -8.53 9.15 -49.67
CA THR A 2 -7.47 9.01 -48.69
C THR A 2 -8.10 8.23 -47.54
N ALA A 3 -7.60 7.01 -47.33
CA ALA A 3 -8.12 6.08 -46.35
C ALA A 3 -7.80 6.58 -44.94
N GLN A 4 -8.84 6.62 -44.13
CA GLN A 4 -8.80 6.89 -42.70
C GLN A 4 -8.38 5.58 -42.02
N GLN A 5 -7.10 5.51 -41.61
CA GLN A 5 -6.55 4.40 -40.84
C GLN A 5 -6.55 4.73 -39.35
N ASP A 6 -7.11 3.79 -38.58
CA ASP A 6 -6.65 3.32 -37.28
C ASP A 6 -6.39 4.33 -36.16
N GLY A 7 -7.45 4.58 -35.38
CA GLY A 7 -7.37 5.16 -34.05
C GLY A 7 -8.12 4.31 -33.03
N ALA A 8 -7.67 3.07 -32.80
CA ALA A 8 -8.28 2.15 -31.84
C ALA A 8 -7.31 1.63 -30.75
N GLY A 9 -6.06 2.11 -30.70
CA GLY A 9 -5.01 1.57 -29.82
C GLY A 9 -4.83 2.24 -28.45
N THR A 10 -5.34 3.46 -28.22
CA THR A 10 -4.87 4.29 -27.09
C THR A 10 -5.57 4.04 -25.74
N GLY A 11 -6.72 3.34 -25.71
CA GLY A 11 -7.49 3.17 -24.47
C GLY A 11 -6.91 2.15 -23.49
N GLY A 12 -6.39 1.02 -23.99
CA GLY A 12 -5.84 -0.05 -23.15
C GLY A 12 -4.46 0.27 -22.58
N GLU A 13 -3.61 0.95 -23.37
CA GLU A 13 -2.25 1.30 -22.96
C GLU A 13 -2.25 2.36 -21.85
N MET A 14 -3.15 3.36 -21.91
CA MET A 14 -3.29 4.37 -20.84
C MET A 14 -3.79 3.77 -19.52
N ALA A 15 -4.66 2.76 -19.56
CA ALA A 15 -5.17 2.12 -18.34
C ALA A 15 -4.10 1.27 -17.66
N ALA A 16 -3.33 0.50 -18.43
CA ALA A 16 -2.23 -0.30 -17.89
C ALA A 16 -1.11 0.58 -17.30
N ASP A 17 -0.76 1.67 -17.97
CA ASP A 17 0.26 2.61 -17.50
C ASP A 17 -0.17 3.29 -16.18
N GLN A 18 -1.44 3.69 -16.09
CA GLN A 18 -2.00 4.30 -14.88
C GLN A 18 -2.04 3.34 -13.68
N VAL A 19 -2.41 2.07 -13.88
CA VAL A 19 -2.39 1.06 -12.82
C VAL A 19 -0.96 0.80 -12.32
N SER A 20 0.03 0.79 -13.22
CA SER A 20 1.44 0.62 -12.84
C SER A 20 1.96 1.81 -12.01
N LEU A 21 1.60 3.04 -12.39
CA LEU A 21 1.97 4.26 -11.67
C LEU A 21 1.38 4.27 -10.24
N ASP A 22 0.12 3.85 -10.10
CA ASP A 22 -0.54 3.75 -8.79
C ASP A 22 0.11 2.69 -7.91
N HIS A 23 0.57 1.57 -8.48
CA HIS A 23 1.29 0.52 -7.76
C HIS A 23 2.67 0.97 -7.27
N ASP A 24 3.45 1.64 -8.12
CA ASP A 24 4.76 2.18 -7.76
C ASP A 24 4.64 3.21 -6.63
N LEU A 25 3.65 4.11 -6.74
CA LEU A 25 3.35 5.10 -5.70
C LEU A 25 2.94 4.44 -4.39
N LEU A 26 2.14 3.37 -4.43
CA LEU A 26 1.75 2.61 -3.25
C LEU A 26 2.98 1.99 -2.57
N THR A 27 3.88 1.41 -3.37
CA THR A 27 5.11 0.75 -2.91
C THR A 27 6.07 1.74 -2.26
N ASP A 28 6.26 2.92 -2.85
CA ASP A 28 7.06 4.01 -2.27
C ASP A 28 6.49 4.48 -0.92
N ARG A 29 5.16 4.67 -0.86
CA ARG A 29 4.47 5.07 0.39
C ARG A 29 4.60 4.02 1.48
N ILE A 30 4.48 2.73 1.16
CA ILE A 30 4.67 1.63 2.13
C ILE A 30 6.12 1.63 2.63
N SER A 31 7.09 1.78 1.74
CA SER A 31 8.52 1.81 2.11
C SER A 31 8.81 2.94 3.08
N ARG A 32 8.31 4.15 2.79
CA ARG A 32 8.44 5.29 3.70
C ARG A 32 7.76 5.10 5.05
N LEU A 33 6.63 4.40 5.10
CA LEU A 33 5.97 4.05 6.36
C LEU A 33 6.81 3.07 7.19
N ILE A 34 7.52 2.15 6.55
CA ILE A 34 8.44 1.22 7.20
C ILE A 34 9.65 1.98 7.77
N ASP A 35 10.27 2.86 6.98
CA ASP A 35 11.39 3.67 7.46
C ASP A 35 11.01 4.50 8.69
N LEU A 36 9.84 5.15 8.65
CA LEU A 36 9.34 5.94 9.76
C LEU A 36 9.02 5.08 10.99
N TYR A 37 8.56 3.84 10.80
CA TYR A 37 8.36 2.88 11.89
C TYR A 37 9.69 2.52 12.56
N ASP A 38 10.73 2.22 11.77
CA ASP A 38 12.05 1.85 12.27
C ASP A 38 12.72 3.02 13.02
N GLU A 39 12.61 4.24 12.49
CA GLU A 39 13.06 5.45 13.18
C GLU A 39 12.34 5.64 14.52
N MET A 40 11.03 5.42 14.56
CA MET A 40 10.26 5.51 15.80
C MET A 40 10.65 4.45 16.82
N ASP A 41 10.92 3.22 16.38
CA ASP A 41 11.39 2.15 17.26
C ASP A 41 12.77 2.45 17.85
N ALA A 42 13.67 3.02 17.04
CA ALA A 42 14.96 3.50 17.50
C ALA A 42 14.84 4.60 18.57
N VAL A 43 13.98 5.60 18.34
CA VAL A 43 13.71 6.67 19.31
C VAL A 43 13.12 6.11 20.60
N ARG A 44 12.17 5.17 20.49
CA ARG A 44 11.58 4.49 21.65
C ARG A 44 12.65 3.76 22.47
N SER A 45 13.50 2.97 21.79
CA SER A 45 14.60 2.25 22.43
C SER A 45 15.56 3.20 23.15
N GLU A 46 15.86 4.35 22.55
CA GLU A 46 16.71 5.36 23.17
C GLU A 46 16.07 5.96 24.44
N ILE A 47 14.77 6.27 24.41
CA ILE A 47 14.03 6.75 25.59
C ILE A 47 14.04 5.70 26.70
N GLU A 48 13.73 4.45 26.39
CA GLU A 48 13.75 3.34 27.35
C GLU A 48 15.15 3.14 27.94
N ALA A 49 16.21 3.27 27.12
CA ALA A 49 17.59 3.21 27.58
C ALA A 49 17.98 4.40 28.47
N VAL A 50 17.46 5.60 28.20
CA VAL A 50 17.64 6.78 29.07
C VAL A 50 16.94 6.55 30.40
N GLN A 51 15.69 6.07 30.41
CA GLN A 51 14.96 5.74 31.63
C GLN A 51 15.68 4.65 32.45
N GLY A 52 16.17 3.59 31.80
CA GLY A 52 16.91 2.51 32.45
C GLY A 52 18.21 2.97 33.11
N ARG A 53 18.88 3.98 32.55
CA ARG A 53 20.09 4.58 33.13
C ARG A 53 19.80 5.51 34.31
N GLN A 54 18.57 6.02 34.44
CA GLN A 54 18.15 6.96 35.49
C GLN A 54 17.70 6.27 36.79
N GLY A 55 18.56 5.39 37.33
CA GLY A 55 18.32 4.70 38.60
C GLY A 55 18.22 5.64 39.82
N SER A 56 17.86 5.08 40.98
CA SER A 56 17.70 5.81 42.24
C SER A 56 18.95 6.58 42.70
N TYR A 57 20.13 6.20 42.21
CA TYR A 57 21.41 6.85 42.52
C TYR A 57 21.70 8.11 41.70
N VAL A 58 21.02 8.32 40.58
CA VAL A 58 21.24 9.48 39.70
C VAL A 58 20.61 10.75 40.27
N TRP A 59 19.50 10.59 40.99
CA TRP A 59 18.70 11.70 41.48
C TRP A 59 18.96 11.96 42.96
N SER A 60 19.34 13.20 43.29
CA SER A 60 19.46 13.65 44.69
C SER A 60 18.14 13.48 45.44
N ALA A 61 18.21 13.18 46.75
CA ALA A 61 17.05 13.12 47.64
C ALA A 61 16.40 14.48 47.92
N GLU A 62 17.01 15.58 47.45
CA GLU A 62 16.47 16.93 47.56
C GLU A 62 15.03 17.03 46.98
N PRO A 63 14.05 17.60 47.71
CA PRO A 63 12.65 17.61 47.27
C PRO A 63 12.41 18.28 45.90
N SER A 64 13.15 19.32 45.56
CA SER A 64 13.04 20.00 44.26
C SER A 64 13.47 19.09 43.10
N VAL A 65 14.54 18.31 43.29
CA VAL A 65 15.05 17.34 42.32
C VAL A 65 14.06 16.18 42.15
N GLN A 66 13.44 15.70 43.24
CA GLN A 66 12.43 14.64 43.15
C GLN A 66 11.16 15.09 42.41
N ARG A 67 10.72 16.35 42.59
CA ARG A 67 9.60 16.91 41.80
C ARG A 67 9.95 17.00 40.32
N PHE A 68 11.15 17.48 39.99
CA PHE A 68 11.62 17.54 38.61
C PHE A 68 11.67 16.13 37.99
N ARG A 69 12.28 15.16 38.68
CA ARG A 69 12.33 13.76 38.25
C ARG A 69 10.94 13.21 37.95
N SER A 70 9.98 13.42 38.83
CA SER A 70 8.61 12.94 38.64
C SER A 70 7.96 13.55 37.39
N ALA A 71 8.13 14.87 37.17
CA ALA A 71 7.60 15.54 35.99
C ALA A 71 8.30 15.05 34.70
N TYR A 72 9.61 14.88 34.74
CA TYR A 72 10.41 14.38 33.63
C TYR A 72 10.02 12.95 33.22
N VAL A 73 9.93 12.02 34.18
CA VAL A 73 9.49 10.64 33.92
C VAL A 73 8.07 10.63 33.34
N SER A 74 7.17 11.42 33.91
CA SER A 74 5.80 11.53 33.40
C SER A 74 5.74 12.02 31.95
N GLN A 75 6.60 12.96 31.55
CA GLN A 75 6.70 13.41 30.17
C GLN A 75 7.26 12.34 29.23
N LEU A 76 8.27 11.58 29.67
CA LEU A 76 8.79 10.46 28.88
C LEU A 76 7.74 9.37 28.67
N ASP A 77 6.97 9.03 29.71
CA ASP A 77 5.90 8.03 29.60
C ASP A 77 4.79 8.50 28.63
N ALA A 78 4.45 9.79 28.66
CA ALA A 78 3.50 10.39 27.72
C ALA A 78 4.01 10.36 26.27
N LEU A 79 5.32 10.59 26.07
CA LEU A 79 5.96 10.51 24.76
C LEU A 79 5.95 9.06 24.25
N LEU A 80 6.34 8.09 25.08
CA LEU A 80 6.29 6.66 24.76
C LEU A 80 4.87 6.21 24.40
N ALA A 81 3.87 6.65 25.15
CA ALA A 81 2.46 6.36 24.84
C ALA A 81 2.02 6.96 23.50
N THR A 82 2.53 8.15 23.15
CA THR A 82 2.24 8.79 21.87
C THR A 82 2.91 8.04 20.71
N LEU A 83 4.18 7.66 20.86
CA LEU A 83 4.90 6.84 19.90
C LEU A 83 4.18 5.50 19.66
N GLY A 84 3.74 4.83 20.73
CA GLY A 84 2.97 3.58 20.61
C GLY A 84 1.67 3.73 19.81
N LYS A 85 0.93 4.84 19.98
CA LYS A 85 -0.27 5.12 19.19
C LYS A 85 0.05 5.34 17.71
N VAL A 86 1.12 6.07 17.42
CA VAL A 86 1.53 6.32 16.04
C VAL A 86 2.01 5.02 15.38
N GLN A 87 2.77 4.17 16.09
CA GLN A 87 3.13 2.82 15.61
C GLN A 87 1.89 2.00 15.26
N GLN A 88 0.88 1.97 16.14
CA GLN A 88 -0.38 1.27 15.88
C GLN A 88 -1.12 1.80 14.64
N HIS A 89 -1.12 3.11 14.41
CA HIS A 89 -1.69 3.70 13.21
C HIS A 89 -0.93 3.29 11.95
N ILE A 90 0.41 3.27 12.00
CA ILE A 90 1.25 2.81 10.88
C ILE A 90 0.96 1.35 10.55
N ASP A 91 0.90 0.47 11.56
CA ASP A 91 0.57 -0.94 11.37
C ASP A 91 -0.82 -1.14 10.75
N THR A 92 -1.79 -0.32 11.16
CA THR A 92 -3.14 -0.32 10.58
C THR A 92 -3.11 0.09 9.11
N MET A 93 -2.40 1.17 8.77
CA MET A 93 -2.24 1.63 7.38
C MET A 93 -1.52 0.57 6.53
N ARG A 94 -0.44 -0.01 7.03
CA ARG A 94 0.30 -1.09 6.35
C ARG A 94 -0.60 -2.29 6.05
N THR A 95 -1.41 -2.71 7.01
CA THR A 95 -2.36 -3.82 6.84
C THR A 95 -3.40 -3.48 5.77
N ALA A 96 -3.99 -2.30 5.83
CA ALA A 96 -4.97 -1.85 4.85
C ALA A 96 -4.39 -1.75 3.43
N LEU A 97 -3.14 -1.29 3.28
CA LEU A 97 -2.45 -1.22 1.99
C LEU A 97 -2.16 -2.62 1.44
N ALA A 98 -1.72 -3.56 2.28
CA ALA A 98 -1.50 -4.94 1.88
C ALA A 98 -2.81 -5.64 1.44
N ASP A 99 -3.91 -5.38 2.13
CA ASP A 99 -5.22 -5.92 1.77
C ASP A 99 -5.75 -5.30 0.47
N SER A 100 -5.55 -3.99 0.25
CA SER A 100 -5.87 -3.32 -1.00
C SER A 100 -5.08 -3.89 -2.18
N GLN A 101 -3.78 -4.17 -1.99
CA GLN A 101 -2.95 -4.78 -3.02
C GLN A 101 -3.45 -6.17 -3.41
N ARG A 102 -3.81 -7.02 -2.42
CA ARG A 102 -4.38 -8.35 -2.68
C ARG A 102 -5.71 -8.25 -3.43
N ALA A 103 -6.56 -7.29 -3.07
CA ALA A 103 -7.83 -7.08 -3.72
C ALA A 103 -7.67 -6.66 -5.19
N LEU A 104 -6.70 -5.79 -5.49
CA LEU A 104 -6.39 -5.39 -6.87
C LEU A 104 -5.89 -6.57 -7.71
N LEU A 105 -4.93 -7.35 -7.20
CA LEU A 105 -4.42 -8.54 -7.90
C LEU A 105 -5.54 -9.56 -8.20
N SER A 106 -6.44 -9.78 -7.24
CA SER A 106 -7.59 -10.67 -7.45
C SER A 106 -8.58 -10.14 -8.49
N GLN A 107 -8.75 -8.82 -8.59
CA GLN A 107 -9.59 -8.21 -9.64
C GLN A 107 -8.94 -8.33 -11.01
N ASP A 108 -7.62 -8.16 -11.11
CA ASP A 108 -6.87 -8.30 -12.35
C ASP A 108 -6.93 -9.75 -12.88
N GLU A 109 -6.76 -10.75 -12.01
CA GLU A 109 -6.93 -12.17 -12.36
C GLU A 109 -8.34 -12.46 -12.89
N ALA A 110 -9.38 -11.99 -12.19
CA ALA A 110 -10.76 -12.17 -12.62
C ALA A 110 -11.07 -11.47 -13.95
N ALA A 111 -10.47 -10.29 -14.18
CA ALA A 111 -10.59 -9.58 -15.45
C ALA A 111 -9.91 -10.34 -16.59
N ALA A 112 -8.71 -10.90 -16.37
CA ALA A 112 -8.00 -11.71 -17.34
C ALA A 112 -8.80 -12.97 -17.72
N GLU A 113 -9.34 -13.70 -16.74
CA GLU A 113 -10.20 -14.87 -16.98
C GLU A 113 -11.44 -14.53 -17.80
N LEU A 114 -12.07 -13.37 -17.53
CA LEU A 114 -13.21 -12.88 -18.32
C LEU A 114 -12.79 -12.57 -19.76
N PHE A 115 -11.65 -11.92 -19.97
CA PHE A 115 -11.14 -11.62 -21.30
C PHE A 115 -10.82 -12.90 -22.08
N ASP A 116 -10.13 -13.87 -21.47
CA ASP A 116 -9.84 -15.17 -22.10
C ASP A 116 -11.13 -15.89 -22.49
N SER A 117 -12.13 -15.92 -21.61
CA SER A 117 -13.45 -16.50 -21.92
C SER A 117 -14.17 -15.79 -23.08
N LEU A 118 -14.01 -14.46 -23.20
CA LEU A 118 -14.59 -13.70 -24.30
C LEU A 118 -13.87 -13.97 -25.61
N VAL A 119 -12.54 -14.07 -25.59
CA VAL A 119 -11.72 -14.42 -26.77
C VAL A 119 -12.08 -15.83 -27.26
N ASP A 120 -12.14 -16.81 -26.36
CA ASP A 120 -12.54 -18.19 -26.69
C ASP A 120 -13.93 -18.26 -27.34
N LYS A 121 -14.88 -17.46 -26.85
CA LYS A 121 -16.23 -17.36 -27.44
C LYS A 121 -16.22 -16.69 -28.81
N LEU A 122 -15.39 -15.67 -29.01
CA LEU A 122 -15.25 -14.99 -30.30
C LEU A 122 -14.66 -15.93 -31.35
N ASP A 123 -13.58 -16.65 -31.00
CA ASP A 123 -12.89 -17.58 -31.89
C ASP A 123 -13.75 -18.83 -32.17
N GLY A 124 -14.49 -19.30 -31.17
CA GLY A 124 -15.45 -20.39 -31.30
C GLY A 124 -16.69 -20.05 -32.14
N ALA A 125 -17.03 -18.77 -32.28
CA ALA A 125 -18.13 -18.28 -33.13
C ALA A 125 -17.76 -18.17 -34.61
N GLY A 126 -16.71 -18.89 -35.05
CA GLY A 126 -16.21 -18.97 -36.42
C GLY A 126 -17.30 -18.82 -37.50
N ALA A 127 -17.11 -17.78 -38.32
CA ALA A 127 -17.75 -17.43 -39.59
C ALA A 127 -19.12 -18.07 -39.89
N PRO A 128 -20.21 -17.30 -40.05
CA PRO A 128 -21.43 -17.84 -40.64
C PRO A 128 -21.07 -18.44 -42.00
N ALA A 129 -21.25 -19.76 -42.13
CA ALA A 129 -21.12 -20.46 -43.40
C ALA A 129 -22.00 -19.72 -44.41
N GLY A 130 -21.36 -19.03 -45.35
CA GLY A 130 -22.06 -18.33 -46.42
C GLY A 130 -23.05 -19.31 -47.08
N PRO A 131 -24.30 -18.89 -47.32
CA PRO A 131 -25.32 -19.79 -47.83
C PRO A 131 -24.81 -20.48 -49.10
N PRO A 132 -24.96 -21.82 -49.22
CA PRO A 132 -24.51 -22.54 -50.39
C PRO A 132 -25.15 -21.93 -51.64
N GLY A 133 -24.31 -21.58 -52.61
CA GLY A 133 -24.70 -20.84 -53.81
C GLY A 133 -25.99 -21.37 -54.41
N GLN A 134 -27.02 -20.50 -54.44
CA GLN A 134 -28.11 -20.65 -55.39
C GLN A 134 -27.51 -20.47 -56.78
N VAL A 135 -27.20 -21.59 -57.42
CA VAL A 135 -26.92 -21.66 -58.84
C VAL A 135 -28.24 -21.36 -59.54
N PHE A 136 -28.37 -20.14 -60.07
CA PHE A 136 -29.48 -19.76 -60.93
C PHE A 136 -29.47 -20.63 -62.18
N GLY A 137 -30.58 -21.33 -62.41
CA GLY A 137 -30.91 -22.04 -63.65
C GLY A 137 -32.28 -21.60 -64.14
#